data_AF-A0AA88QN21-F1
#
_entry.id   AF-A0AA88QN21-F1
#
_cell.length_a   1.000
_cell.length_b   1.000
_cell.length_c   1.000
_cell.angle_alpha   90.00
_cell.angle_beta   90.00
_cell.angle_gamma   90.00
#
_symmetry.space_group_name_H-M   'P 1'
#
loop_
_entity.id
_entity.type
_entity.pdbx_description
1 polymer ?
#
loop_
_entity_poly.entity_id
_entity_poly.type
_entity_poly.pdbx_seq_one_letter_code
_entity_poly.pdbx_strand_id
1 'polypeptide(L)'
;MATKLVSLFAICRLIVTVGLTLDPAELLRVGMDGQGQLSVDPSEVETASVDFGGMKRAEPLAVYLPGSAEDIARLVQAAYESAHGFTVSARGHGHSINGQAQTSNGVVVQMSGSEGARLGSGKPDGPRVYEKLMYVDVWGGELWIDVLKSTLKHGLAPKSWTDYLYLSVGGTLSNAGISGQAFNHGPQISNVHELDVVTGADGNGGVLYCLEITKNYDDSNADTIDREVEALLEKLNYIPASVFTTDLPYVDFLDRVHKAELKLRSKGLWDVPHPWLNLLVPKSRISDFDEGVFKGILGNKTSGPILIYPMNKNK
;
A
#
# COMPACT_ATOMS: atom_id res chain seq x y z
N MET A 1 -32.36 41.79 -3.78
CA MET A 1 -32.34 41.01 -5.04
C MET A 1 -31.04 40.23 -5.07
N ALA A 2 -31.09 38.92 -5.25
CA ALA A 2 -29.88 38.09 -5.29
C ALA A 2 -29.24 38.17 -6.69
N THR A 3 -27.95 38.50 -6.72
CA THR A 3 -27.14 38.58 -7.94
C THR A 3 -26.97 37.18 -8.55
N LYS A 4 -27.30 37.02 -9.83
CA LYS A 4 -26.97 35.79 -10.58
C LYS A 4 -25.61 35.97 -11.26
N LEU A 5 -24.70 35.03 -11.04
CA LEU A 5 -23.47 34.91 -11.81
C LEU A 5 -23.74 33.97 -13.01
N VAL A 6 -23.15 34.29 -14.16
CA VAL A 6 -23.07 33.37 -15.31
C VAL A 6 -21.61 32.93 -15.42
N SER A 7 -21.36 31.63 -15.25
CA SER A 7 -20.05 31.05 -15.53
C SER A 7 -20.00 30.62 -17.00
N LEU A 8 -18.98 31.06 -17.73
CA LEU A 8 -18.79 30.77 -19.15
C LEU A 8 -17.44 30.07 -19.34
N PHE A 9 -17.47 28.79 -19.70
CA PHE A 9 -16.28 28.05 -20.10
C PHE A 9 -16.13 28.09 -21.63
N ALA A 10 -14.97 28.56 -22.10
CA ALA A 10 -14.62 28.56 -23.51
C ALA A 10 -13.38 27.67 -23.74
N ILE A 11 -13.56 26.54 -24.41
CA ILE A 11 -12.47 25.61 -24.75
C ILE A 11 -11.71 26.15 -25.96
N CYS A 12 -10.61 26.86 -25.69
CA CYS A 12 -9.80 27.51 -26.72
C CYS A 12 -8.50 26.74 -27.04
N ARG A 13 -8.61 25.53 -27.60
CA ARG A 13 -7.70 25.03 -28.66
C ARG A 13 -8.16 23.70 -29.26
N LEU A 14 -8.01 23.60 -30.58
CA LEU A 14 -8.31 22.43 -31.39
C LEU A 14 -7.15 21.42 -31.30
N ILE A 15 -7.37 20.26 -30.68
CA ILE A 15 -6.54 19.06 -30.88
C ILE A 15 -7.45 17.87 -31.16
N VAL A 16 -7.03 17.10 -32.18
CA VAL A 16 -7.62 15.90 -32.79
C VAL A 16 -8.54 15.07 -31.89
N THR A 17 -9.75 14.81 -32.37
CA THR A 17 -10.67 13.81 -31.83
C THR A 17 -10.15 12.39 -32.05
N VAL A 18 -9.33 11.91 -31.11
CA VAL A 18 -9.45 10.54 -30.62
C VAL A 18 -10.40 10.65 -29.43
N GLY A 19 -11.57 10.02 -29.52
CA GLY A 19 -12.71 10.34 -28.64
C GLY A 19 -12.38 10.18 -27.16
N LEU A 20 -12.46 11.28 -26.40
CA LEU A 20 -12.62 11.22 -24.95
C LEU A 20 -13.94 10.49 -24.66
N THR A 21 -13.90 9.41 -23.88
CA THR A 21 -15.13 8.73 -23.44
C THR A 21 -15.84 9.48 -22.30
N LEU A 22 -15.17 10.46 -21.69
CA LEU A 22 -15.69 11.29 -20.61
C LEU A 22 -16.27 12.60 -21.15
N ASP A 23 -17.55 12.83 -20.86
CA ASP A 23 -18.19 14.15 -21.04
C ASP A 23 -17.67 15.11 -19.93
N PRO A 24 -17.16 16.31 -20.27
CA PRO A 24 -16.81 17.33 -19.28
C PRO A 24 -17.93 17.64 -18.27
N ALA A 25 -19.19 17.46 -18.63
CA ALA A 25 -20.33 17.60 -17.72
C ALA A 25 -20.39 16.52 -16.64
N GLU A 26 -19.90 15.29 -16.90
CA GLU A 26 -19.83 14.22 -15.90
C GLU A 26 -18.75 14.51 -14.85
N LEU A 27 -17.57 14.97 -15.29
CA LEU A 27 -16.47 15.40 -14.41
C LEU A 27 -16.88 16.58 -13.50
N LEU A 28 -17.61 17.55 -14.06
CA LEU A 28 -18.13 18.69 -13.29
C LEU A 28 -19.09 18.24 -12.17
N ARG A 29 -19.93 17.22 -12.39
CA ARG A 29 -20.85 16.71 -11.36
C ARG A 29 -20.10 16.06 -10.19
N VAL A 30 -19.04 15.30 -10.47
CA VAL A 30 -18.21 14.66 -9.44
C VAL A 30 -17.47 15.66 -8.54
N GLY A 31 -17.12 16.84 -9.08
CA GLY A 31 -16.42 17.90 -8.35
C GLY A 31 -17.30 18.95 -7.66
N MET A 32 -18.64 18.84 -7.74
CA MET A 32 -19.56 19.88 -7.25
C MET A 32 -20.36 19.52 -6.00
N ASP A 33 -20.60 18.22 -5.75
CA ASP A 33 -21.35 17.74 -4.57
C ASP A 33 -20.43 16.87 -3.70
N GLY A 34 -19.77 17.42 -2.68
CA GLY A 34 -18.89 16.67 -1.77
C GLY A 34 -17.84 17.49 -1.04
N GLN A 35 -16.92 16.80 -0.35
CA GLN A 35 -15.63 17.36 0.10
C GLN A 35 -14.48 17.00 -0.86
N GLY A 36 -14.69 16.01 -1.74
CA GLY A 36 -13.69 15.54 -2.68
C GLY A 36 -13.37 16.55 -3.79
N GLN A 37 -12.08 16.72 -4.07
CA GLN A 37 -11.59 17.64 -5.10
C GLN A 37 -11.14 16.85 -6.34
N LEU A 38 -11.68 17.21 -7.50
CA LEU A 38 -11.21 16.73 -8.79
C LEU A 38 -10.12 17.67 -9.34
N SER A 39 -9.01 17.11 -9.76
CA SER A 39 -7.84 17.84 -10.27
C SER A 39 -7.41 17.34 -11.65
N VAL A 40 -7.01 18.30 -12.48
CA VAL A 40 -6.38 18.09 -13.78
C VAL A 40 -5.01 18.79 -13.83
N ASP A 41 -4.41 19.05 -12.66
CA ASP A 41 -3.08 19.64 -12.60
C ASP A 41 -2.05 18.69 -13.23
N PRO A 42 -1.21 19.16 -14.19
CA PRO A 42 -0.26 18.31 -14.87
C PRO A 42 0.73 17.59 -13.94
N SER A 43 1.10 18.17 -12.80
CA SER A 43 2.03 17.55 -11.85
C SER A 43 1.39 16.42 -11.03
N GLU A 44 0.09 16.53 -10.73
CA GLU A 44 -0.67 15.47 -10.06
C GLU A 44 -0.98 14.33 -11.02
N VAL A 45 -1.35 14.64 -12.27
CA VAL A 45 -1.52 13.65 -13.36
C VAL A 45 -0.21 12.92 -13.66
N GLU A 46 0.92 13.65 -13.76
CA GLU A 46 2.26 13.07 -13.91
C GLU A 46 2.56 12.09 -12.77
N THR A 47 2.38 12.52 -11.52
CA THR A 47 2.60 11.70 -10.32
C THR A 47 1.71 10.45 -10.30
N ALA A 48 0.46 10.57 -10.74
CA ALA A 48 -0.48 9.45 -10.85
C ALA A 48 -0.15 8.49 -12.00
N SER A 49 0.54 8.96 -13.05
CA SER A 49 0.82 8.19 -14.27
C SER A 49 1.92 7.14 -14.16
N VAL A 50 2.78 7.23 -13.13
CA VAL A 50 3.94 6.34 -12.90
C VAL A 50 3.81 5.58 -11.58
N ASP A 51 4.53 4.47 -11.43
CA ASP A 51 4.63 3.73 -10.16
C ASP A 51 6.08 3.37 -9.82
N PHE A 52 6.32 2.84 -8.62
CA PHE A 52 7.66 2.53 -8.11
C PHE A 52 8.45 1.56 -8.99
N GLY A 53 7.76 0.67 -9.72
CA GLY A 53 8.39 -0.20 -10.70
C GLY A 53 9.01 0.54 -11.88
N GLY A 54 8.44 1.67 -12.29
CA GLY A 54 8.93 2.47 -13.42
C GLY A 54 8.85 1.76 -14.78
N MET A 55 8.15 0.62 -14.85
CA MET A 55 8.07 -0.24 -16.04
C MET A 55 6.90 0.13 -16.97
N LYS A 56 5.89 0.82 -16.45
CA LYS A 56 4.72 1.29 -17.21
C LYS A 56 4.35 2.71 -16.83
N ARG A 57 3.80 3.43 -17.81
CA ARG A 57 3.17 4.73 -17.67
C ARG A 57 1.79 4.69 -18.32
N ALA A 58 0.79 5.19 -17.62
CA ALA A 58 -0.55 5.41 -18.14
C ALA A 58 -1.13 6.66 -17.49
N GLU A 59 -1.30 7.72 -18.29
CA GLU A 59 -1.78 9.02 -17.83
C GLU A 59 -3.30 8.98 -17.61
N PRO A 60 -3.79 9.28 -16.40
CA PRO A 60 -5.22 9.41 -16.14
C PRO A 60 -5.76 10.74 -16.69
N LEU A 61 -7.07 10.78 -16.88
CA LEU A 61 -7.78 11.99 -17.33
C LEU A 61 -7.95 13.02 -16.21
N ALA A 62 -7.95 12.56 -14.95
CA ALA A 62 -7.95 13.40 -13.76
C ALA A 62 -7.44 12.61 -12.54
N VAL A 63 -7.06 13.35 -11.49
CA VAL A 63 -6.81 12.81 -10.14
C VAL A 63 -7.94 13.29 -9.23
N TYR A 64 -8.49 12.39 -8.41
CA TYR A 64 -9.51 12.72 -7.41
C TYR A 64 -8.93 12.58 -6.01
N LEU A 65 -9.09 13.64 -5.21
CA LEU A 65 -8.68 13.74 -3.82
C LEU A 65 -9.95 13.64 -2.95
N PRO A 66 -10.37 12.44 -2.50
CA PRO A 66 -11.59 12.27 -1.72
C PRO A 66 -11.40 12.79 -0.29
N GLY A 67 -12.43 13.42 0.27
CA GLY A 67 -12.46 13.77 1.70
C GLY A 67 -13.15 12.72 2.57
N SER A 68 -13.90 11.80 1.95
CA SER A 68 -14.78 10.83 2.61
C SER A 68 -14.98 9.57 1.76
N ALA A 69 -15.54 8.51 2.35
CA ALA A 69 -15.94 7.31 1.59
C ALA A 69 -17.09 7.64 0.61
N GLU A 70 -17.96 8.56 0.97
CA GLU A 70 -19.08 9.04 0.16
C GLU A 70 -18.61 9.78 -1.10
N ASP A 71 -17.47 10.49 -1.04
CA ASP A 71 -16.86 11.10 -2.23
C ASP A 71 -16.39 10.03 -3.22
N ILE A 72 -15.78 8.94 -2.73
CA ILE A 72 -15.40 7.79 -3.57
C ILE A 72 -16.65 7.11 -4.13
N ALA A 73 -17.69 6.92 -3.31
CA ALA A 73 -18.96 6.33 -3.75
C ALA A 73 -19.62 7.15 -4.87
N ARG A 74 -19.64 8.48 -4.76
CA ARG A 74 -20.15 9.37 -5.81
C ARG A 74 -19.33 9.29 -7.10
N LEU A 75 -18.00 9.21 -7.03
CA LEU A 75 -17.14 9.01 -8.21
C LEU A 75 -17.38 7.63 -8.87
N VAL A 76 -17.46 6.56 -8.08
CA VAL A 76 -17.69 5.19 -8.60
C VAL A 76 -19.10 5.07 -9.19
N GLN A 77 -20.11 5.68 -8.57
CA GLN A 77 -21.46 5.77 -9.12
C GLN A 77 -21.47 6.53 -10.45
N ALA A 78 -20.80 7.69 -10.54
CA ALA A 78 -20.70 8.45 -11.79
C ALA A 78 -19.96 7.66 -12.89
N ALA A 79 -18.96 6.86 -12.53
CA ALA A 79 -18.26 5.96 -13.46
C ALA A 79 -19.15 4.85 -14.01
N TYR A 80 -20.05 4.32 -13.18
CA TYR A 80 -21.02 3.29 -13.54
C TYR A 80 -22.21 3.84 -14.34
N GLU A 81 -22.69 5.04 -14.00
CA GLU A 81 -23.82 5.71 -14.68
C GLU A 81 -23.42 6.42 -15.99
N SER A 82 -22.12 6.64 -16.23
CA SER A 82 -21.61 7.26 -17.45
C SER A 82 -21.97 6.46 -18.70
N ALA A 83 -22.50 7.14 -19.72
CA ALA A 83 -22.99 6.50 -20.94
C ALA A 83 -21.91 5.76 -21.75
N HIS A 84 -20.63 6.11 -21.55
CA HIS A 84 -19.48 5.44 -22.19
C HIS A 84 -18.59 4.70 -21.18
N GLY A 85 -18.81 4.91 -19.88
CA GLY A 85 -17.97 4.42 -18.78
C GLY A 85 -16.60 5.08 -18.72
N PHE A 86 -16.03 5.10 -17.51
CA PHE A 86 -14.62 5.41 -17.30
C PHE A 86 -14.03 4.59 -16.15
N THR A 87 -12.74 4.30 -16.22
CA THR A 87 -12.08 3.43 -15.24
C THR A 87 -11.60 4.23 -14.02
N VAL A 88 -12.05 3.83 -12.83
CA VAL A 88 -11.61 4.39 -11.54
C VAL A 88 -10.53 3.49 -10.94
N SER A 89 -9.40 4.07 -10.54
CA SER A 89 -8.28 3.34 -9.93
C SER A 89 -7.86 3.95 -8.60
N ALA A 90 -7.90 3.18 -7.52
CA ALA A 90 -7.45 3.63 -6.20
C ALA A 90 -5.91 3.56 -6.09
N ARG A 91 -5.28 4.70 -5.82
CA ARG A 91 -3.84 4.85 -5.64
C ARG A 91 -3.51 5.15 -4.19
N GLY A 92 -2.83 4.20 -3.53
CA GLY A 92 -2.17 4.41 -2.25
C GLY A 92 -0.87 5.20 -2.40
N HIS A 93 0.22 4.68 -1.86
CA HIS A 93 1.55 5.32 -1.93
C HIS A 93 2.34 5.01 -3.23
N GLY A 94 1.65 4.72 -4.34
CA GLY A 94 2.29 4.52 -5.66
C GLY A 94 3.22 3.30 -5.82
N HIS A 95 3.30 2.41 -4.82
CA HIS A 95 4.29 1.33 -4.74
C HIS A 95 4.02 0.08 -5.61
N SER A 96 3.20 0.22 -6.66
CA SER A 96 3.00 -0.81 -7.69
C SER A 96 4.26 -0.99 -8.54
N ILE A 97 4.35 -2.13 -9.25
CA ILE A 97 5.51 -2.49 -10.08
C ILE A 97 5.19 -2.48 -11.59
N ASN A 98 3.93 -2.73 -11.94
CA ASN A 98 3.48 -3.02 -13.31
C ASN A 98 2.16 -2.31 -13.65
N GLY A 99 1.94 -1.12 -13.08
CA GLY A 99 0.80 -0.23 -13.37
C GLY A 99 -0.51 -0.60 -12.71
N GLN A 100 -0.52 -1.43 -11.64
CA GLN A 100 -1.77 -1.93 -11.04
C GLN A 100 -2.68 -0.83 -10.46
N ALA A 101 -2.12 0.33 -10.09
CA ALA A 101 -2.86 1.49 -9.60
C ALA A 101 -3.04 2.61 -10.66
N GLN A 102 -2.70 2.36 -11.93
CA GLN A 102 -2.81 3.33 -13.03
C GLN A 102 -4.11 3.11 -13.84
N THR A 103 -4.58 4.14 -14.54
CA THR A 103 -5.69 4.07 -15.51
C THR A 103 -5.42 5.03 -16.66
N SER A 104 -5.61 4.59 -17.90
CA SER A 104 -5.40 5.41 -19.12
C SER A 104 -6.68 6.00 -19.70
N ASN A 105 -7.84 5.71 -19.11
CA ASN A 105 -9.15 6.17 -19.60
C ASN A 105 -10.13 6.43 -18.44
N GLY A 106 -9.66 7.19 -17.44
CA GLY A 106 -10.49 7.58 -16.31
C GLY A 106 -9.69 8.24 -15.20
N VAL A 107 -10.11 8.02 -13.96
CA VAL A 107 -9.74 8.83 -12.80
C VAL A 107 -8.92 8.02 -11.79
N VAL A 108 -7.78 8.55 -11.36
CA VAL A 108 -7.02 8.00 -10.23
C VAL A 108 -7.51 8.63 -8.93
N VAL A 109 -7.95 7.82 -7.97
CA VAL A 109 -8.29 8.26 -6.62
C VAL A 109 -7.04 8.25 -5.76
N GLN A 110 -6.54 9.43 -5.38
CA GLN A 110 -5.35 9.55 -4.54
C GLN A 110 -5.74 9.34 -3.07
N MET A 111 -5.64 8.09 -2.61
CA MET A 111 -6.08 7.66 -1.28
C MET A 111 -5.14 8.15 -0.18
N SER A 112 -3.83 8.15 -0.44
CA SER A 112 -2.79 8.54 0.51
C SER A 112 -2.35 9.98 0.29
N GLY A 113 -2.30 10.80 1.34
CA GLY A 113 -1.70 12.13 1.26
C GLY A 113 -0.17 12.06 1.18
N SER A 114 0.43 12.78 0.25
CA SER A 114 1.87 13.09 0.30
C SER A 114 2.17 14.06 1.45
N GLU A 115 3.38 13.99 2.02
CA GLU A 115 3.85 15.02 2.96
C GLU A 115 4.10 16.34 2.22
N GLY A 116 3.04 17.14 2.07
CA GLY A 116 3.08 18.44 1.38
C GLY A 116 1.70 18.94 0.98
N ALA A 117 0.82 18.06 0.49
CA ALA A 117 -0.54 18.41 0.03
C ALA A 117 -1.57 18.61 1.16
N ARG A 118 -1.12 18.97 2.38
CA ARG A 118 -1.96 19.03 3.60
C ARG A 118 -2.64 20.39 3.82
N LEU A 119 -3.26 20.95 2.78
CA LEU A 119 -3.97 22.24 2.81
C LEU A 119 -5.36 22.15 2.14
N GLY A 120 -6.22 21.28 2.66
CA GLY A 120 -7.62 21.13 2.24
C GLY A 120 -8.50 20.61 3.38
N SER A 121 -9.70 21.17 3.54
CA SER A 121 -10.59 20.96 4.69
C SER A 121 -11.46 19.70 4.56
N GLY A 122 -10.82 18.56 4.31
CA GLY A 122 -11.48 17.26 4.12
C GLY A 122 -10.49 16.11 4.28
N LYS A 123 -9.88 15.94 5.46
CA LYS A 123 -9.18 14.70 5.79
C LYS A 123 -10.22 13.72 6.36
N PRO A 124 -10.27 12.45 5.91
CA PRO A 124 -10.80 11.37 6.73
C PRO A 124 -10.13 11.38 8.11
N ASP A 125 -10.87 11.06 9.17
CA ASP A 125 -10.33 11.09 10.53
C ASP A 125 -9.06 10.23 10.66
N GLY A 126 -8.13 10.69 11.49
CA GLY A 126 -6.90 9.93 11.77
C GLY A 126 -7.16 8.62 12.52
N PRO A 127 -6.19 7.68 12.53
CA PRO A 127 -6.35 6.35 13.14
C PRO A 127 -6.93 6.40 14.55
N ARG A 128 -8.12 5.81 14.72
CA ARG A 128 -8.90 5.82 15.97
C ARG A 128 -8.66 4.52 16.74
N VAL A 129 -7.93 4.62 17.84
CA VAL A 129 -7.47 3.46 18.63
C VAL A 129 -8.48 3.14 19.73
N TYR A 130 -8.88 1.87 19.85
CA TYR A 130 -9.81 1.38 20.87
C TYR A 130 -9.08 0.48 21.86
N GLU A 131 -8.35 1.10 22.79
CA GLU A 131 -7.39 0.43 23.69
C GLU A 131 -7.93 -0.85 24.33
N LYS A 132 -9.14 -0.79 24.91
CA LYS A 132 -9.78 -1.90 25.62
C LYS A 132 -10.20 -3.06 24.73
N LEU A 133 -10.39 -2.79 23.44
CA LEU A 133 -10.85 -3.76 22.44
C LEU A 133 -9.71 -4.19 21.50
N MET A 134 -8.51 -3.60 21.65
CA MET A 134 -7.28 -3.97 20.97
C MET A 134 -7.34 -3.90 19.43
N TYR A 135 -8.13 -2.97 18.89
CA TYR A 135 -8.18 -2.65 17.45
C TYR A 135 -8.01 -1.14 17.19
N VAL A 136 -7.83 -0.79 15.92
CA VAL A 136 -7.71 0.58 15.43
C VAL A 136 -8.47 0.72 14.11
N ASP A 137 -9.39 1.69 14.03
CA ASP A 137 -10.05 2.05 12.77
C ASP A 137 -9.11 2.97 11.99
N VAL A 138 -8.95 2.72 10.70
CA VAL A 138 -8.00 3.42 9.83
C VAL A 138 -8.60 3.70 8.47
N TRP A 139 -8.34 4.88 7.92
CA TRP A 139 -8.61 5.15 6.51
C TRP A 139 -7.79 4.21 5.62
N GLY A 140 -8.40 3.64 4.57
CA GLY A 140 -7.71 2.73 3.65
C GLY A 140 -6.50 3.36 2.91
N GLY A 141 -6.42 4.69 2.88
CA GLY A 141 -5.27 5.42 2.36
C GLY A 141 -4.19 5.78 3.38
N GLU A 142 -4.40 5.55 4.68
CA GLU A 142 -3.39 5.83 5.71
C GLU A 142 -2.17 4.89 5.53
N LEU A 143 -0.97 5.37 5.87
CA LEU A 143 0.27 4.58 5.78
C LEU A 143 0.50 3.77 7.06
N TRP A 144 1.05 2.57 6.95
CA TRP A 144 1.34 1.71 8.11
C TRP A 144 2.27 2.37 9.15
N ILE A 145 3.18 3.26 8.72
CA ILE A 145 4.00 4.07 9.62
C ILE A 145 3.17 5.03 10.50
N ASP A 146 2.08 5.59 9.99
CA ASP A 146 1.23 6.52 10.73
C ASP A 146 0.20 5.78 11.60
N VAL A 147 -0.24 4.60 11.17
CA VAL A 147 -0.97 3.64 12.03
C VAL A 147 -0.11 3.24 13.23
N LEU A 148 1.16 2.84 13.02
CA LEU A 148 2.12 2.53 14.09
C LEU A 148 2.30 3.69 15.06
N LYS A 149 2.57 4.90 14.54
CA LYS A 149 2.71 6.12 15.37
C LYS A 149 1.45 6.45 16.16
N SER A 150 0.26 6.12 15.66
CA SER A 150 -0.99 6.34 16.40
C SER A 150 -1.16 5.30 17.51
N THR A 151 -1.07 4.00 17.20
CA THR A 151 -1.30 2.94 18.20
C THR A 151 -0.28 2.97 19.35
N LEU A 152 0.98 3.35 19.07
CA LEU A 152 2.02 3.42 20.10
C LEU A 152 1.75 4.50 21.18
N LYS A 153 0.97 5.54 20.88
CA LYS A 153 0.52 6.52 21.89
C LYS A 153 -0.34 5.87 22.99
N HIS A 154 -0.89 4.70 22.70
CA HIS A 154 -1.74 3.90 23.58
C HIS A 154 -1.03 2.61 24.03
N GLY A 155 0.28 2.47 23.77
CA GLY A 155 1.05 1.26 24.07
C GLY A 155 0.72 0.05 23.17
N LEU A 156 0.07 0.26 22.03
CA LEU A 156 -0.38 -0.81 21.12
C LEU A 156 0.35 -0.79 19.77
N ALA A 157 0.31 -1.92 19.06
CA ALA A 157 0.82 -2.06 17.71
C ALA A 157 0.04 -3.13 16.91
N PRO A 158 -0.17 -2.94 15.59
CA PRO A 158 -0.55 -4.02 14.69
C PRO A 158 0.36 -5.24 14.80
N LYS A 159 -0.22 -6.43 14.60
CA LYS A 159 0.47 -7.72 14.79
C LYS A 159 1.19 -8.23 13.53
N SER A 160 0.80 -7.74 12.36
CA SER A 160 1.38 -8.14 11.07
C SER A 160 1.75 -6.92 10.23
N TRP A 161 2.89 -7.00 9.55
CA TRP A 161 3.54 -5.88 8.88
C TRP A 161 3.94 -6.21 7.44
N THR A 162 4.35 -5.18 6.73
CA THR A 162 5.23 -5.24 5.57
C THR A 162 6.64 -4.80 5.99
N ASP A 163 7.68 -5.24 5.29
CA ASP A 163 9.06 -4.83 5.60
C ASP A 163 9.31 -3.33 5.40
N TYR A 164 8.44 -2.66 4.64
CA TYR A 164 8.47 -1.22 4.40
C TYR A 164 7.12 -0.61 4.77
N LEU A 165 7.14 0.41 5.64
CA LEU A 165 5.94 0.94 6.32
C LEU A 165 5.22 2.08 5.57
N TYR A 166 5.84 2.63 4.53
CA TYR A 166 5.25 3.69 3.70
C TYR A 166 4.41 3.09 2.55
N LEU A 167 3.62 2.08 2.91
CA LEU A 167 2.59 1.47 2.08
C LEU A 167 1.23 1.78 2.71
N SER A 168 0.19 1.97 1.88
CA SER A 168 -1.15 2.22 2.40
C SER A 168 -1.84 0.94 2.87
N VAL A 169 -2.69 1.06 3.88
CA VAL A 169 -3.48 -0.06 4.44
C VAL A 169 -4.25 -0.79 3.35
N GLY A 170 -5.10 -0.09 2.59
CA GLY A 170 -5.90 -0.70 1.51
C GLY A 170 -5.04 -1.28 0.38
N GLY A 171 -3.84 -0.73 0.14
CA GLY A 171 -2.92 -1.22 -0.88
C GLY A 171 -2.31 -2.57 -0.51
N THR A 172 -1.89 -2.76 0.75
CA THR A 172 -1.37 -4.05 1.21
C THR A 172 -2.48 -5.07 1.42
N LEU A 173 -3.65 -4.65 1.91
CA LEU A 173 -4.82 -5.53 2.08
C LEU A 173 -5.43 -6.01 0.76
N SER A 174 -5.31 -5.23 -0.33
CA SER A 174 -5.69 -5.68 -1.68
C SER A 174 -4.72 -6.71 -2.29
N ASN A 175 -3.67 -7.11 -1.56
CA ASN A 175 -2.69 -8.11 -1.98
C ASN A 175 -2.52 -9.21 -0.93
N ALA A 176 -1.91 -8.87 0.21
CA ALA A 176 -1.74 -9.72 1.39
C ALA A 176 -1.15 -8.90 2.56
N GLY A 177 -0.04 -8.20 2.31
CA GLY A 177 0.81 -7.58 3.33
C GLY A 177 1.65 -8.61 4.09
N ILE A 178 2.90 -8.84 3.66
CA ILE A 178 3.76 -9.92 4.15
C ILE A 178 5.09 -9.36 4.67
N SER A 179 5.55 -9.87 5.80
CA SER A 179 6.87 -9.66 6.43
C SER A 179 7.16 -10.86 7.35
N GLY A 180 8.24 -10.80 8.14
CA GLY A 180 8.63 -11.79 9.16
C GLY A 180 7.67 -11.92 10.36
N GLN A 181 6.43 -11.44 10.28
CA GLN A 181 5.32 -11.74 11.20
C GLN A 181 4.06 -12.18 10.43
N ALA A 182 4.10 -12.23 9.10
CA ALA A 182 3.11 -12.91 8.27
C ALA A 182 3.35 -14.42 8.21
N PHE A 183 4.48 -14.87 8.76
CA PHE A 183 4.41 -16.05 9.60
C PHE A 183 3.56 -15.72 10.87
N ASN A 184 4.07 -15.17 11.98
CA ASN A 184 3.40 -15.17 13.31
C ASN A 184 1.87 -14.98 13.36
N HIS A 185 1.40 -13.91 12.75
CA HIS A 185 0.04 -13.40 12.78
C HIS A 185 -0.66 -13.47 11.42
N GLY A 186 -0.03 -14.15 10.46
CA GLY A 186 -0.49 -14.23 9.09
C GLY A 186 -0.36 -12.90 8.36
N PRO A 187 -0.54 -12.89 7.03
CA PRO A 187 -0.48 -11.64 6.26
C PRO A 187 -1.47 -10.62 6.82
N GLN A 188 -1.26 -9.33 6.55
CA GLN A 188 -2.10 -8.25 7.09
C GLN A 188 -3.60 -8.47 6.84
N ILE A 189 -3.98 -9.07 5.70
CA ILE A 189 -5.37 -9.51 5.44
C ILE A 189 -5.97 -10.40 6.55
N SER A 190 -5.15 -11.20 7.23
CA SER A 190 -5.54 -12.09 8.34
C SER A 190 -5.77 -11.38 9.67
N ASN A 191 -5.50 -10.07 9.72
CA ASN A 191 -5.55 -9.24 10.94
C ASN A 191 -6.59 -8.12 10.81
N VAL A 192 -7.58 -8.29 9.95
CA VAL A 192 -8.67 -7.35 9.71
C VAL A 192 -9.96 -7.90 10.32
N HIS A 193 -10.64 -7.07 11.12
CA HIS A 193 -11.94 -7.43 11.70
C HIS A 193 -13.10 -7.11 10.74
N GLU A 194 -13.07 -5.94 10.11
CA GLU A 194 -14.09 -5.45 9.19
C GLU A 194 -13.49 -4.45 8.17
N LEU A 195 -14.24 -4.17 7.10
CA LEU A 195 -13.86 -3.24 6.04
C LEU A 195 -15.11 -2.48 5.54
N ASP A 196 -15.02 -1.17 5.47
CA ASP A 196 -15.93 -0.36 4.65
C ASP A 196 -15.45 -0.39 3.19
N VAL A 197 -16.29 -0.89 2.29
CA VAL A 197 -15.96 -1.09 0.87
C VAL A 197 -16.95 -0.39 -0.03
N VAL A 198 -16.47 0.60 -0.79
CA VAL A 198 -17.20 1.15 -1.94
C VAL A 198 -17.10 0.15 -3.09
N THR A 199 -18.23 -0.40 -3.52
CA THR A 199 -18.29 -1.38 -4.62
C THR A 199 -18.69 -0.72 -5.94
N GLY A 200 -18.34 -1.36 -7.05
CA GLY A 200 -18.85 -1.01 -8.39
C GLY A 200 -20.09 -1.80 -8.82
N ALA A 201 -20.70 -2.59 -7.92
CA ALA A 201 -21.69 -3.66 -8.16
C ALA A 201 -21.19 -4.80 -9.12
N ASP A 202 -21.50 -6.08 -8.96
CA ASP A 202 -22.24 -6.84 -7.93
C ASP A 202 -21.66 -8.28 -7.88
N GLY A 203 -21.63 -8.97 -6.72
CA GLY A 203 -21.44 -10.44 -6.66
C GLY A 203 -20.20 -11.10 -5.98
N ASN A 204 -20.40 -11.56 -4.74
CA ASN A 204 -19.90 -12.79 -4.07
C ASN A 204 -18.39 -13.22 -3.98
N GLY A 205 -17.95 -13.38 -2.71
CA GLY A 205 -16.85 -14.27 -2.26
C GLY A 205 -15.48 -13.58 -2.05
N GLY A 206 -14.60 -13.96 -1.11
CA GLY A 206 -14.60 -15.00 -0.06
C GLY A 206 -13.19 -15.09 0.58
N VAL A 207 -13.06 -15.35 1.89
CA VAL A 207 -11.84 -15.09 2.70
C VAL A 207 -10.93 -16.32 2.90
N LEU A 208 -9.59 -16.14 3.03
CA LEU A 208 -8.64 -17.15 3.56
C LEU A 208 -7.32 -16.55 4.10
N TYR A 209 -6.68 -17.18 5.12
CA TYR A 209 -5.57 -16.65 5.96
C TYR A 209 -4.41 -17.68 6.21
N CYS A 210 -3.28 -17.30 6.89
CA CYS A 210 -2.30 -18.23 7.53
C CYS A 210 -1.17 -17.66 8.47
N LEU A 211 -1.07 -18.12 9.74
CA LEU A 211 -0.07 -17.83 10.85
C LEU A 211 1.20 -18.78 11.03
N GLU A 212 2.27 -18.42 11.81
CA GLU A 212 3.42 -19.23 12.39
C GLU A 212 4.55 -18.41 13.15
N ILE A 213 4.97 -18.65 14.41
CA ILE A 213 5.34 -17.65 15.51
C ILE A 213 6.72 -16.84 15.54
N THR A 214 6.72 -15.55 16.05
CA THR A 214 7.85 -14.71 16.61
C THR A 214 7.75 -14.52 18.15
N LYS A 215 8.85 -14.19 18.86
CA LYS A 215 8.86 -14.01 20.34
C LYS A 215 9.31 -12.61 20.79
N ASN A 216 8.48 -11.93 21.59
CA ASN A 216 8.78 -10.66 22.26
C ASN A 216 9.30 -10.91 23.68
N TYR A 217 10.05 -9.95 24.23
CA TYR A 217 10.52 -9.92 25.62
C TYR A 217 10.47 -8.49 26.17
N ASP A 218 10.59 -8.35 27.49
CA ASP A 218 10.58 -7.07 28.24
C ASP A 218 11.51 -7.16 29.47
N ASP A 219 11.68 -6.05 30.20
CA ASP A 219 12.59 -5.96 31.36
C ASP A 219 12.32 -7.01 32.47
N SER A 220 11.12 -7.61 32.54
CA SER A 220 10.79 -8.65 33.52
C SER A 220 11.27 -10.05 33.14
N ASN A 221 11.66 -10.26 31.88
CA ASN A 221 12.10 -11.55 31.33
C ASN A 221 13.38 -11.47 30.46
N ALA A 222 13.96 -10.27 30.31
CA ALA A 222 15.24 -10.03 29.64
C ALA A 222 16.37 -10.94 30.14
N ASP A 223 16.48 -11.20 31.45
CA ASP A 223 17.46 -12.11 32.05
C ASP A 223 17.38 -13.57 31.53
N THR A 224 16.29 -13.93 30.84
CA THR A 224 16.02 -15.28 30.34
C THR A 224 15.96 -15.39 28.82
N ILE A 225 15.80 -14.28 28.09
CA ILE A 225 15.53 -14.35 26.64
C ILE A 225 16.69 -14.98 25.86
N ASP A 226 17.94 -14.71 26.25
CA ASP A 226 19.12 -15.28 25.58
C ASP A 226 19.10 -16.82 25.64
N ARG A 227 18.79 -17.41 26.80
CA ARG A 227 18.67 -18.87 26.93
C ARG A 227 17.50 -19.45 26.14
N GLU A 228 16.41 -18.69 26.02
CA GLU A 228 15.26 -19.13 25.22
C GLU A 228 15.52 -19.02 23.72
N VAL A 229 16.30 -18.01 23.28
CA VAL A 229 16.80 -17.88 21.91
C VAL A 229 17.82 -18.98 21.61
N GLU A 230 18.79 -19.23 22.50
CA GLU A 230 19.74 -20.35 22.37
C GLU A 230 19.01 -21.70 22.25
N ALA A 231 18.03 -22.00 23.12
CA ALA A 231 17.24 -23.23 23.06
C ALA A 231 16.33 -23.36 21.82
N LEU A 232 16.07 -22.26 21.11
CA LEU A 232 15.42 -22.24 19.80
C LEU A 232 16.44 -22.44 18.67
N LEU A 233 17.63 -21.85 18.79
CA LEU A 233 18.74 -21.96 17.83
C LEU A 233 19.39 -23.36 17.83
N GLU A 234 19.52 -24.02 18.98
CA GLU A 234 20.08 -25.39 19.11
C GLU A 234 19.40 -26.44 18.20
N LYS A 235 18.19 -26.15 17.71
CA LYS A 235 17.40 -27.02 16.82
C LYS A 235 17.63 -26.74 15.34
N LEU A 236 18.49 -25.78 15.00
CA LEU A 236 18.78 -25.33 13.64
C LEU A 236 20.20 -25.73 13.23
N ASN A 237 20.38 -26.13 11.97
CA ASN A 237 21.69 -26.42 11.40
C ASN A 237 22.24 -25.19 10.65
N TYR A 238 22.90 -24.29 11.38
CA TYR A 238 23.46 -23.04 10.87
C TYR A 238 24.97 -22.94 11.13
N ILE A 239 25.65 -21.99 10.48
CA ILE A 239 27.08 -21.72 10.69
C ILE A 239 27.23 -20.78 11.90
N PRO A 240 27.85 -21.19 13.03
CA PRO A 240 27.89 -20.35 14.24
C PRO A 240 28.55 -18.98 14.03
N ALA A 241 29.55 -18.91 13.14
CA ALA A 241 30.26 -17.67 12.81
C ALA A 241 29.47 -16.67 11.95
N SER A 242 28.25 -17.00 11.51
CA SER A 242 27.37 -16.08 10.76
C SER A 242 26.24 -15.47 11.61
N VAL A 243 26.29 -15.63 12.94
CA VAL A 243 25.33 -15.00 13.85
C VAL A 243 25.77 -13.57 14.15
N PHE A 244 24.86 -12.62 13.90
CA PHE A 244 25.00 -11.22 14.29
C PHE A 244 23.74 -10.83 15.06
N THR A 245 23.90 -10.38 16.29
CA THR A 245 22.83 -9.79 17.11
C THR A 245 23.02 -8.28 17.21
N THR A 246 21.93 -7.54 17.31
CA THR A 246 21.93 -6.08 17.52
C THR A 246 20.61 -5.69 18.13
N ASP A 247 20.66 -5.11 19.32
CA ASP A 247 19.47 -4.63 20.01
C ASP A 247 18.99 -3.32 19.37
N LEU A 248 17.70 -3.27 19.03
CA LEU A 248 17.07 -2.11 18.40
C LEU A 248 15.72 -1.85 19.07
N PRO A 249 15.34 -0.58 19.30
CA PRO A 249 13.97 -0.23 19.66
C PRO A 249 12.97 -0.81 18.66
N TYR A 250 11.80 -1.24 19.13
CA TYR A 250 10.76 -1.86 18.29
C TYR A 250 10.40 -1.03 17.04
N VAL A 251 10.31 0.30 17.20
CA VAL A 251 10.05 1.24 16.10
C VAL A 251 11.19 1.24 15.08
N ASP A 252 12.44 1.33 15.55
CA ASP A 252 13.65 1.30 14.72
C ASP A 252 13.82 -0.03 13.97
N PHE A 253 13.36 -1.14 14.54
CA PHE A 253 13.31 -2.43 13.87
C PHE A 253 12.23 -2.48 12.79
N LEU A 254 11.01 -1.98 13.05
CA LEU A 254 9.95 -1.95 12.04
C LEU A 254 10.28 -0.98 10.89
N ASP A 255 10.83 0.19 11.20
CA ASP A 255 11.17 1.24 10.21
C ASP A 255 12.57 1.07 9.57
N ARG A 256 13.22 -0.08 9.79
CA ARG A 256 14.60 -0.35 9.33
C ARG A 256 14.82 -0.13 7.83
N VAL A 257 13.80 -0.33 6.99
CA VAL A 257 13.89 -0.14 5.53
C VAL A 257 13.79 1.33 5.12
N HIS A 258 13.13 2.20 5.89
CA HIS A 258 13.13 3.65 5.60
C HIS A 258 14.54 4.25 5.71
N LYS A 259 15.38 3.75 6.64
CA LYS A 259 16.81 4.10 6.70
C LYS A 259 17.57 3.70 5.42
N ALA A 260 17.14 2.64 4.73
CA ALA A 260 17.69 2.25 3.42
C ALA A 260 17.13 3.11 2.28
N GLU A 261 15.83 3.46 2.29
CA GLU A 261 15.21 4.43 1.37
C GLU A 261 15.99 5.75 1.36
N LEU A 262 16.17 6.39 2.52
CA LEU A 262 16.85 7.70 2.61
C LEU A 262 18.28 7.64 2.04
N LYS A 263 18.97 6.50 2.20
CA LYS A 263 20.30 6.23 1.65
C LYS A 263 20.30 5.98 0.13
N LEU A 264 19.19 5.51 -0.44
CA LEU A 264 19.00 5.35 -1.89
C LEU A 264 18.57 6.68 -2.52
N ARG A 265 17.63 7.42 -1.91
CA ARG A 265 17.21 8.77 -2.35
C ARG A 265 18.37 9.75 -2.41
N SER A 266 19.22 9.80 -1.38
CA SER A 266 20.44 10.64 -1.37
C SER A 266 21.48 10.28 -2.43
N LYS A 267 21.29 9.18 -3.17
CA LYS A 267 22.11 8.76 -4.32
C LYS A 267 21.37 8.81 -5.66
N GLY A 268 20.09 9.23 -5.69
CA GLY A 268 19.25 9.14 -6.88
C GLY A 268 18.92 7.70 -7.29
N LEU A 269 18.99 6.73 -6.37
CA LEU A 269 18.78 5.30 -6.62
C LEU A 269 17.43 4.79 -6.12
N TRP A 270 16.52 5.67 -5.72
CA TRP A 270 15.16 5.29 -5.29
C TRP A 270 14.10 5.59 -6.35
N ASP A 271 14.32 6.58 -7.20
CA ASP A 271 13.37 7.02 -8.23
C ASP A 271 13.84 6.52 -9.62
N VAL A 272 14.27 5.25 -9.65
CA VAL A 272 14.73 4.48 -10.82
C VAL A 272 13.82 3.27 -11.06
N PRO A 273 13.91 2.53 -12.19
CA PRO A 273 13.07 1.34 -12.39
C PRO A 273 13.38 0.20 -11.41
N HIS A 274 12.32 -0.37 -10.81
CA HIS A 274 12.37 -1.51 -9.89
C HIS A 274 11.59 -2.71 -10.47
N PRO A 275 12.15 -3.50 -11.40
CA PRO A 275 11.49 -4.66 -12.00
C PRO A 275 11.45 -5.86 -11.02
N TRP A 276 10.81 -5.69 -9.87
CA TRP A 276 10.72 -6.68 -8.81
C TRP A 276 9.74 -7.81 -9.16
N LEU A 277 10.09 -9.03 -8.77
CA LEU A 277 9.27 -10.23 -8.98
C LEU A 277 8.98 -10.88 -7.63
N ASN A 278 7.70 -11.01 -7.31
CA ASN A 278 7.21 -11.65 -6.07
C ASN A 278 6.48 -12.95 -6.45
N LEU A 279 6.80 -14.06 -5.77
CA LEU A 279 6.31 -15.40 -6.10
C LEU A 279 6.02 -16.20 -4.82
N LEU A 280 4.95 -16.99 -4.84
CA LEU A 280 4.74 -18.08 -3.88
C LEU A 280 5.23 -19.39 -4.52
N VAL A 281 6.25 -20.01 -3.92
CA VAL A 281 6.80 -21.29 -4.38
C VAL A 281 6.32 -22.41 -3.45
N PRO A 282 5.65 -23.47 -3.95
CA PRO A 282 5.27 -24.60 -3.12
C PRO A 282 6.49 -25.26 -2.46
N LYS A 283 6.41 -25.57 -1.16
CA LYS A 283 7.49 -26.25 -0.42
C LYS A 283 8.02 -27.52 -1.13
N SER A 284 7.15 -28.26 -1.81
CA SER A 284 7.52 -29.47 -2.56
C SER A 284 8.37 -29.21 -3.81
N ARG A 285 8.51 -27.95 -4.26
CA ARG A 285 9.24 -27.54 -5.47
C ARG A 285 10.38 -26.55 -5.18
N ILE A 286 10.68 -26.24 -3.91
CA ILE A 286 11.70 -25.23 -3.58
C ILE A 286 13.12 -25.64 -4.02
N SER A 287 13.45 -26.93 -4.01
CA SER A 287 14.73 -27.44 -4.52
C SER A 287 14.84 -27.31 -6.04
N ASP A 288 13.78 -27.61 -6.79
CA ASP A 288 13.74 -27.39 -8.24
C ASP A 288 13.87 -25.89 -8.58
N PHE A 289 13.27 -25.02 -7.75
CA PHE A 289 13.36 -23.57 -7.90
C PHE A 289 14.76 -23.05 -7.59
N ASP A 290 15.44 -23.60 -6.57
CA ASP A 290 16.82 -23.27 -6.25
C ASP A 290 17.79 -23.64 -7.39
N GLU A 291 17.72 -24.88 -7.88
CA GLU A 291 18.53 -25.32 -9.03
C GLU A 291 18.22 -24.52 -10.30
N GLY A 292 16.93 -24.35 -10.64
CA GLY A 292 16.53 -23.68 -11.87
C GLY A 292 16.74 -22.16 -11.85
N VAL A 293 16.40 -21.49 -10.76
CA VAL A 293 16.35 -20.01 -10.69
C VAL A 293 17.56 -19.44 -9.97
N PHE A 294 17.84 -19.84 -8.73
CA PHE A 294 18.93 -19.24 -7.95
C PHE A 294 20.30 -19.64 -8.48
N LYS A 295 20.54 -20.93 -8.70
CA LYS A 295 21.81 -21.45 -9.26
C LYS A 295 21.89 -21.29 -10.77
N GLY A 296 20.81 -21.61 -11.48
CA GLY A 296 20.75 -21.60 -12.95
C GLY A 296 20.66 -20.20 -13.56
N ILE A 297 19.56 -19.49 -13.35
CA ILE A 297 19.28 -18.19 -14.01
C ILE A 297 20.09 -17.04 -13.39
N LEU A 298 20.10 -16.92 -12.06
CA LEU A 298 20.76 -15.81 -11.37
C LEU A 298 22.25 -16.09 -11.15
N GLY A 299 22.61 -17.26 -10.62
CA GLY A 299 23.96 -17.58 -10.18
C GLY A 299 24.48 -16.50 -9.22
N ASN A 300 25.62 -15.89 -9.56
CA ASN A 300 26.21 -14.79 -8.79
C ASN A 300 25.73 -13.39 -9.22
N LYS A 301 24.70 -13.28 -10.08
CA LYS A 301 24.25 -12.00 -10.66
C LYS A 301 22.98 -11.51 -9.98
N THR A 302 23.14 -10.78 -8.88
CA THR A 302 22.04 -10.15 -8.15
C THR A 302 22.34 -8.67 -7.90
N SER A 303 21.38 -7.79 -8.18
CA SER A 303 21.54 -6.32 -8.00
C SER A 303 20.86 -5.78 -6.74
N GLY A 304 20.25 -6.65 -5.94
CA GLY A 304 19.50 -6.32 -4.73
C GLY A 304 19.23 -7.57 -3.88
N PRO A 305 18.55 -7.44 -2.73
CA PRO A 305 18.25 -8.56 -1.85
C PRO A 305 17.28 -9.55 -2.53
N ILE A 306 17.54 -10.85 -2.35
CA ILE A 306 16.56 -11.90 -2.60
C ILE A 306 15.99 -12.32 -1.25
N LEU A 307 14.70 -12.10 -1.05
CA LEU A 307 14.00 -12.54 0.16
C LEU A 307 13.42 -13.94 -0.07
N ILE A 308 13.80 -14.89 0.78
CA ILE A 308 13.32 -16.27 0.76
C ILE A 308 13.04 -16.67 2.20
N TYR A 309 11.79 -17.01 2.49
CA TYR A 309 11.38 -17.53 3.79
C TYR A 309 10.20 -18.50 3.61
N PRO A 310 10.08 -19.52 4.46
CA PRO A 310 8.90 -20.37 4.45
C PRO A 310 7.67 -19.57 4.89
N MET A 311 6.51 -19.95 4.37
CA MET A 311 5.21 -19.57 4.94
C MET A 311 4.37 -20.82 5.15
N ASN A 312 3.61 -20.83 6.24
CA ASN A 312 2.58 -21.82 6.49
C ASN A 312 1.35 -21.55 5.58
N LYS A 313 0.44 -22.53 5.45
CA LYS A 313 -0.82 -22.41 4.70
C LYS A 313 -2.10 -22.50 5.56
N ASN A 314 -2.01 -23.02 6.79
CA ASN A 314 -3.16 -23.57 7.52
C ASN A 314 -3.72 -22.73 8.68
N LYS A 315 -3.59 -21.39 8.72
CA LYS A 315 -4.14 -20.62 9.85
C LYS A 315 -4.77 -19.28 9.44
#